data_AF-A0A9E3B5Q3-F1
#
_entry.id   AF-A0A9E3B5Q3-F1
#
_cell.length_a   1.000
_cell.length_b   1.000
_cell.length_c   1.000
_cell.angle_alpha   90.00
_cell.angle_beta   90.00
_cell.angle_gamma   90.00
#
_symmetry.space_group_name_H-M   'P 1'
#
loop_
_entity.id
_entity.type
_entity.pdbx_description
1 polymer ?
#
loop_
_entity_poly.entity_id
_entity_poly.type
_entity_poly.pdbx_seq_one_letter_code
_entity_poly.pdbx_strand_id
1 'polypeptide(L)'
;SWFAGAKLSPYRKDPALNYFGVDASQPLEEWRRKGWIHPDDPRGWFQWYCRYYLGRRHEDDARQIRRWKQIARHVAQLKKHCEARDLFCRRRQRQALLHWAYDSRKI
;
A
#
# COMPACT_ATOMS: atom_id res chain seq x y z
N SER A 1 -5.80 10.49 15.86
CA SER A 1 -5.05 9.39 15.21
C SER A 1 -5.09 9.56 13.69
N TRP A 2 -4.20 8.92 12.93
CA TRP A 2 -4.16 9.06 11.45
C TRP A 2 -5.45 8.58 10.76
N PHE A 3 -6.23 7.72 11.42
CA PHE A 3 -7.46 7.13 10.89
C PHE A 3 -8.74 7.89 11.25
N ALA A 4 -8.69 8.91 12.11
CA ALA A 4 -9.89 9.58 12.64
C ALA A 4 -10.78 10.23 11.55
N GLY A 5 -10.17 10.71 10.47
CA GLY A 5 -10.86 11.30 9.31
C GLY A 5 -10.70 10.49 8.02
N ALA A 6 -10.35 9.20 8.12
CA ALA A 6 -10.13 8.38 6.93
C ALA A 6 -11.45 8.12 6.18
N LYS A 7 -11.42 8.28 4.85
CA LYS A 7 -12.54 7.86 4.00
C LYS A 7 -12.61 6.33 3.98
N LEU A 8 -13.79 5.78 4.24
CA LEU A 8 -14.03 4.34 4.25
C LEU A 8 -14.94 3.94 3.08
N SER A 9 -14.74 2.72 2.57
CA SER A 9 -15.69 2.07 1.66
C SER A 9 -16.20 0.80 2.34
N PRO A 10 -17.36 0.86 3.02
CA PRO A 10 -17.80 -0.20 3.92
C PRO A 10 -18.23 -1.50 3.21
N TYR A 11 -18.69 -1.39 1.96
CA TYR A 11 -19.28 -2.53 1.25
C TYR A 11 -18.31 -3.19 0.27
N ARG A 12 -17.56 -2.40 -0.49
CA ARG A 12 -16.69 -2.89 -1.56
C ARG A 12 -15.51 -1.96 -1.77
N LYS A 13 -14.52 -2.41 -2.52
CA LYS A 13 -13.44 -1.54 -2.99
C LYS A 13 -14.01 -0.42 -3.88
N ASP A 14 -13.59 0.81 -3.62
CA ASP A 14 -13.92 1.97 -4.44
C ASP A 14 -12.64 2.78 -4.79
N PRO A 15 -12.13 2.66 -6.03
CA PRO A 15 -10.98 3.43 -6.49
C PRO A 15 -11.19 4.94 -6.50
N ALA A 16 -12.43 5.46 -6.50
CA ALA A 16 -12.68 6.90 -6.47
C ALA A 16 -12.29 7.53 -5.12
N LEU A 17 -12.18 6.73 -4.05
CA LEU A 17 -11.70 7.18 -2.75
C LEU A 17 -10.17 7.27 -2.66
N ASN A 18 -9.45 6.68 -3.63
CA ASN A 18 -8.00 6.78 -3.70
C ASN A 18 -7.57 8.19 -4.09
N TYR A 19 -6.40 8.63 -3.61
CA TYR A 19 -5.85 9.96 -3.94
C TYR A 19 -5.76 10.21 -5.45
N PHE A 20 -5.30 9.22 -6.22
CA PHE A 20 -5.17 9.33 -7.68
C PHE A 20 -6.41 8.86 -8.46
N GLY A 21 -7.48 8.43 -7.78
CA GLY A 21 -8.71 7.95 -8.41
C GLY A 21 -8.55 6.67 -9.25
N VAL A 22 -7.50 5.87 -9.02
CA VAL A 22 -7.17 4.69 -9.83
C VAL A 22 -7.02 3.44 -8.99
N ASP A 23 -7.30 2.29 -9.60
CA ASP A 23 -7.00 1.00 -8.99
C ASP A 23 -5.53 0.61 -9.16
N ALA A 24 -4.86 0.33 -8.05
CA ALA A 24 -3.45 -0.06 -8.00
C ALA A 24 -3.20 -1.43 -7.33
N SER A 25 -4.25 -2.10 -6.84
CA SER A 25 -4.11 -3.34 -6.07
C SER A 25 -4.56 -4.56 -6.86
N GLN A 26 -3.83 -5.67 -6.74
CA GLN A 26 -4.31 -6.97 -7.21
C GLN A 26 -5.50 -7.44 -6.35
N PRO A 27 -6.45 -8.23 -6.89
CA PRO A 27 -7.55 -8.82 -6.13
C PRO A 27 -7.04 -9.69 -4.97
N LEU A 28 -7.73 -9.71 -3.82
CA LEU A 28 -7.31 -10.49 -2.64
C LEU A 28 -7.07 -11.97 -2.95
N GLU A 29 -7.86 -12.54 -3.86
CA GLU A 29 -7.69 -13.91 -4.35
C GLU A 29 -6.30 -14.15 -4.94
N GLU A 30 -5.78 -13.22 -5.75
CA GLU A 30 -4.44 -13.32 -6.32
C GLU A 30 -3.35 -13.26 -5.23
N TRP A 31 -3.59 -12.49 -4.15
CA TRP A 31 -2.67 -12.47 -3.01
C TRP A 31 -2.69 -13.80 -2.24
N ARG A 32 -3.87 -14.42 -2.09
CA ARG A 32 -4.02 -15.74 -1.49
C ARG A 32 -3.33 -16.80 -2.35
N ARG A 33 -3.58 -16.80 -3.67
CA ARG A 33 -2.95 -17.71 -4.64
C ARG A 33 -1.43 -17.64 -4.61
N LYS A 34 -0.86 -16.45 -4.37
CA LYS A 34 0.60 -16.24 -4.24
C LYS A 34 1.17 -16.55 -2.85
N GLY A 35 0.36 -16.98 -1.88
CA GLY A 35 0.81 -17.20 -0.50
C GLY A 35 1.27 -15.92 0.19
N TRP A 36 0.75 -14.75 -0.22
CA TRP A 36 1.18 -13.45 0.31
C TRP A 36 0.38 -12.99 1.53
N ILE A 37 -0.69 -13.70 1.88
CA ILE A 37 -1.57 -13.43 3.02
C ILE A 37 -1.18 -14.33 4.18
N HIS A 38 -1.04 -13.74 5.37
CA HIS A 38 -0.87 -14.49 6.61
C HIS A 38 -2.25 -14.79 7.21
N PRO A 39 -2.51 -15.98 7.77
CA PRO A 39 -3.81 -16.31 8.37
C PRO A 39 -4.26 -15.31 9.44
N ASP A 40 -3.34 -14.82 10.27
CA ASP A 40 -3.65 -13.83 11.31
C ASP A 40 -4.03 -12.45 10.74
N ASP A 41 -3.51 -12.10 9.56
CA ASP A 41 -3.77 -10.84 8.86
C ASP A 41 -4.43 -11.09 7.49
N PRO A 42 -5.69 -11.58 7.46
CA PRO A 42 -6.37 -12.00 6.24
C PRO A 42 -6.65 -10.87 5.24
N ARG A 43 -6.55 -9.61 5.67
CA ARG A 43 -6.63 -8.40 4.83
C ARG A 43 -5.26 -7.91 4.38
N GLY A 44 -4.20 -8.69 4.61
CA GLY A 44 -2.86 -8.49 4.11
C GLY A 44 -2.12 -7.32 4.78
N TRP A 45 -1.23 -6.70 4.00
CA TRP A 45 -0.28 -5.68 4.45
C TRP A 45 -0.92 -4.58 5.31
N PHE A 46 -2.06 -4.04 4.90
CA PHE A 46 -2.69 -2.92 5.61
C PHE A 46 -3.12 -3.30 7.03
N GLN A 47 -3.71 -4.49 7.21
CA GLN A 47 -4.11 -4.98 8.54
C GLN A 47 -2.88 -5.28 9.40
N TRP A 48 -1.87 -5.94 8.82
CA TRP A 48 -0.61 -6.19 9.51
C TRP A 48 0.02 -4.87 9.98
N TYR A 49 0.09 -3.86 9.11
CA TYR A 49 0.67 -2.54 9.38
C TYR A 49 -0.08 -1.81 10.51
N CYS A 50 -1.42 -1.82 10.49
CA CYS A 50 -2.22 -1.20 11.55
C CYS A 50 -1.90 -1.81 12.92
N ARG A 51 -1.84 -3.15 13.00
CA ARG A 51 -1.54 -3.85 14.26
C ARG A 51 -0.09 -3.66 14.70
N TYR A 52 0.86 -3.70 13.77
CA TYR A 52 2.27 -3.43 14.04
C TYR A 52 2.48 -2.01 14.58
N TYR A 53 1.82 -1.01 13.97
CA TYR A 53 1.83 0.38 14.40
C TYR A 53 1.24 0.56 15.81
N LEU A 54 0.19 -0.20 16.14
CA LEU A 54 -0.42 -0.23 17.47
C LEU A 54 0.39 -1.06 18.50
N GLY A 55 1.57 -1.57 18.13
CA GLY A 55 2.50 -2.22 19.06
C GLY A 55 2.53 -3.75 19.02
N ARG A 56 1.70 -4.41 18.20
CA ARG A 56 1.79 -5.88 18.03
C ARG A 56 3.17 -6.26 17.49
N ARG A 57 3.72 -7.36 18.01
CA ARG A 57 4.89 -8.06 17.45
C ARG A 57 4.47 -9.45 16.99
N HIS A 58 5.03 -9.91 15.88
CA HIS A 58 4.62 -11.13 15.21
C HIS A 58 5.79 -11.79 14.49
N GLU A 59 5.76 -13.12 14.35
CA GLU A 59 6.78 -13.85 13.57
C GLU A 59 6.85 -13.41 12.10
N ASP A 60 5.73 -12.91 11.56
CA ASP A 60 5.60 -12.42 10.19
C ASP A 60 6.25 -11.04 9.96
N ASP A 61 6.64 -10.34 11.04
CA ASP A 61 7.12 -8.96 10.97
C ASP A 61 8.33 -8.83 10.06
N ALA A 62 9.30 -9.74 10.18
CA ALA A 62 10.51 -9.73 9.38
C ALA A 62 10.20 -9.88 7.88
N ARG A 63 9.23 -10.73 7.51
CA ARG A 63 8.81 -10.91 6.11
C ARG A 63 8.13 -9.65 5.59
N GLN A 64 7.20 -9.07 6.35
CA GLN A 64 6.45 -7.89 5.95
C GLN A 64 7.36 -6.66 5.82
N ILE A 65 8.28 -6.44 6.76
CA ILE A 65 9.29 -5.37 6.68
C ILE A 65 10.20 -5.55 5.46
N ARG A 66 10.65 -6.78 5.15
CA ARG A 66 11.44 -7.05 3.94
C ARG A 66 10.67 -6.70 2.68
N ARG A 67 9.40 -7.07 2.57
CA ARG A 67 8.55 -6.73 1.42
C ARG A 67 8.37 -5.22 1.28
N TRP A 68 8.10 -4.53 2.38
CA TRP A 68 7.98 -3.08 2.40
C TRP A 68 9.25 -2.39 1.89
N LYS A 69 10.43 -2.79 2.39
CA LYS A 69 11.72 -2.26 1.90
C LYS A 69 11.90 -2.45 0.39
N GLN A 70 11.45 -3.57 -0.18
CA GLN A 70 11.54 -3.80 -1.62
C GLN A 70 10.64 -2.86 -2.45
N ILE A 71 9.59 -2.27 -1.86
CA ILE A 71 8.73 -1.29 -2.54
C ILE A 71 9.51 0.00 -2.83
N ALA A 72 10.58 0.32 -2.08
CA ALA A 72 11.41 1.49 -2.33
C ALA A 72 11.95 1.57 -3.78
N ARG A 73 12.13 0.43 -4.47
CA ARG A 73 12.53 0.43 -5.89
C ARG A 73 11.52 1.14 -6.79
N HIS A 74 10.24 1.15 -6.43
CA HIS A 74 9.20 1.88 -7.18
C HIS A 74 9.34 3.40 -7.01
N VAL A 75 9.92 3.89 -5.92
CA VAL A 75 10.27 5.30 -5.74
C VAL A 75 11.37 5.69 -6.73
N ALA A 76 12.43 4.87 -6.84
CA ALA A 76 13.51 5.11 -7.78
C ALA A 76 13.02 5.13 -9.24
N GLN A 77 12.09 4.23 -9.59
CA GLN A 77 11.45 4.22 -10.91
C GLN A 77 10.66 5.51 -11.19
N LEU A 78 9.96 6.07 -10.20
CA LEU A 78 9.28 7.36 -10.39
C LEU A 78 10.30 8.49 -10.63
N LYS A 79 11.34 8.59 -9.80
CA LYS A 79 12.38 9.62 -9.95
C LYS A 79 13.10 9.56 -11.30
N LYS A 80 13.26 8.37 -11.87
CA LYS A 80 13.91 8.17 -13.17
C LYS A 80 13.00 8.51 -14.36
N HIS A 81 11.70 8.31 -14.23
CA HIS A 81 10.77 8.31 -15.37
C HIS A 81 9.71 9.40 -15.33
N CYS A 82 9.66 10.21 -14.28
CA CYS A 82 8.72 11.29 -14.11
C CYS A 82 9.46 12.58 -13.79
N GLU A 83 8.95 13.69 -14.33
CA GLU A 83 9.39 15.02 -13.92
C GLU A 83 9.13 15.24 -12.43
N ALA A 84 10.01 16.03 -11.80
CA ALA A 84 9.86 16.36 -10.39
C ALA A 84 8.50 17.04 -10.15
N ARG A 85 7.75 16.54 -9.15
CA ARG A 85 6.40 17.02 -8.79
C ARG A 85 5.29 16.77 -9.83
N ASP A 86 5.54 16.07 -10.94
CA ASP A 86 4.46 15.64 -11.82
C ASP A 86 3.68 14.48 -11.18
N LEU A 87 2.59 14.84 -10.51
CA LEU A 87 1.67 13.92 -9.85
C LEU A 87 0.87 13.05 -10.82
N PHE A 88 0.76 13.44 -12.10
CA PHE A 88 -0.02 12.73 -13.10
C PHE A 88 0.82 11.69 -13.86
N CYS A 89 2.15 11.80 -13.84
CA CYS A 89 3.02 10.73 -14.29
C CYS A 89 2.85 9.46 -13.43
N ARG A 90 2.57 8.33 -14.09
CA ARG A 90 2.49 6.98 -13.49
C ARG A 90 1.56 6.89 -12.26
N ARG A 91 0.38 7.51 -12.33
CA ARG A 91 -0.64 7.53 -11.25
C ARG A 91 -0.86 6.18 -10.56
N ARG A 92 -0.97 5.08 -11.31
CA ARG A 92 -1.16 3.74 -10.73
C ARG A 92 0.00 3.30 -9.84
N GLN A 93 1.24 3.58 -10.24
CA GLN A 93 2.43 3.28 -9.43
C GLN A 93 2.54 4.20 -8.22
N ARG A 94 2.22 5.49 -8.37
CA ARG A 94 2.12 6.44 -7.24
C ARG A 94 1.06 5.99 -6.23
N GLN A 95 -0.11 5.54 -6.69
CA GLN A 95 -1.16 4.99 -5.84
C GLN A 95 -0.73 3.70 -5.13
N ALA A 96 -0.02 2.80 -5.81
CA ALA A 96 0.53 1.60 -5.19
C ALA A 96 1.50 1.94 -4.04
N LEU A 97 2.37 2.95 -4.23
CA LEU A 97 3.27 3.43 -3.18
C LEU A 97 2.50 3.92 -1.93
N LEU A 98 1.40 4.66 -2.12
CA LEU A 98 0.56 5.11 -1.00
C LEU A 98 -0.03 3.93 -0.22
N HIS A 99 -0.46 2.86 -0.89
CA HIS A 99 -0.95 1.64 -0.22
C HIS A 99 0.13 0.95 0.63
N TRP A 100 1.40 1.16 0.31
CA TRP A 100 2.56 0.65 1.04
C TRP A 100 3.19 1.69 1.98
N ALA A 101 2.45 2.75 2.33
CA ALA A 101 2.88 3.82 3.24
C ALA A 101 4.09 4.65 2.76
N TYR A 102 4.37 4.67 1.45
CA TYR A 102 5.30 5.61 0.83
C TYR A 102 4.53 6.83 0.31
N ASP A 103 4.81 8.02 0.83
CA ASP A 103 4.13 9.25 0.41
C ASP A 103 4.62 9.73 -0.97
N SER A 104 4.04 9.14 -2.01
CA SER A 104 4.37 9.43 -3.41
C SER A 104 3.93 10.79 -3.91
N ARG A 105 3.24 11.58 -3.09
CA ARG A 105 2.86 12.98 -3.40
C ARG A 105 4.05 13.94 -3.20
N LYS A 106 5.05 13.51 -2.44
CA LYS A 106 6.25 14.27 -2.10
C LYS A 106 7.49 13.85 -2.91
N ILE A 107 7.31 12.89 -3.83
CA ILE A 107 8.34 12.35 -4.72
C ILE A 107 8.23 13.03 -6.07
#